data_AF-A0AAF0IY07-F1
#
_entry.id   AF-A0AAF0IY07-F1
#
_cell.length_a   1.000
_cell.length_b   1.000
_cell.length_c   1.000
_cell.angle_alpha   90.00
_cell.angle_beta   90.00
_cell.angle_gamma   90.00
#
_symmetry.space_group_name_H-M   'P 1'
#
loop_
_entity.id
_entity.type
_entity.pdbx_description
1 polymer ?
#
loop_
_entity_poly.entity_id
_entity_poly.type
_entity_poly.pdbx_seq_one_letter_code
_entity_poly.pdbx_strand_id
1 'polypeptide(L)'
;MGGKGGFGNMLRAQGGRMSARGKHESQDSYRDLDGRRLGSINEAKLLAEYIAKAPERQAALDEAQKRKYAKLEKMLGRSPKSMADFQEAAEKLDDAGDSLETGPEPVERPESSQTASKRKERLDDHEYVEQSREIVNNVRTAVASAMKKRKGKKRAVAPSVADQPEPVS
;
A
#
# COMPACT_ATOMS: atom_id res chain seq x y z
N MET A 1 15.48 28.02 -15.45
CA MET A 1 15.72 26.71 -14.81
C MET A 1 14.70 25.70 -15.31
N GLY A 2 15.17 24.68 -16.01
CA GLY A 2 14.35 23.66 -16.65
C GLY A 2 13.85 22.60 -15.66
N GLY A 3 12.62 22.13 -15.86
CA GLY A 3 12.01 21.13 -14.97
C GLY A 3 10.91 20.31 -15.65
N LYS A 4 11.13 19.85 -16.89
CA LYS A 4 10.34 18.76 -17.50
C LYS A 4 10.97 17.42 -17.09
N GLY A 5 10.78 16.97 -15.85
CA GLY A 5 11.51 15.81 -15.31
C GLY A 5 10.69 14.60 -14.85
N GLY A 6 9.38 14.73 -14.62
CA GLY A 6 8.61 13.66 -13.98
C GLY A 6 8.31 12.46 -14.89
N PHE A 7 7.78 12.71 -16.09
CA PHE A 7 7.32 11.65 -16.99
C PHE A 7 8.47 10.82 -17.57
N GLY A 8 9.60 11.44 -17.95
CA GLY A 8 10.78 10.71 -18.43
C GLY A 8 11.44 9.87 -17.34
N ASN A 9 11.47 10.36 -16.10
CA ASN A 9 11.94 9.59 -14.95
C ASN A 9 10.99 8.43 -14.63
N MET A 10 9.67 8.66 -14.72
CA MET A 10 8.66 7.62 -14.54
C MET A 10 8.75 6.53 -15.62
N LEU A 11 8.92 6.90 -16.89
CA LEU A 11 9.13 5.94 -17.98
C LEU A 11 10.42 5.14 -17.81
N ARG A 12 11.50 5.79 -17.36
CA ARG A 12 12.77 5.12 -17.07
C ARG A 12 12.62 4.17 -15.88
N ALA A 13 11.92 4.58 -14.83
CA ALA A 13 11.63 3.74 -13.67
C ALA A 13 10.77 2.52 -14.05
N GLN A 14 9.74 2.71 -14.88
CA GLN A 14 8.88 1.64 -15.35
C GLN A 14 9.62 0.68 -16.30
N GLY A 15 10.42 1.20 -17.24
CA GLY A 15 11.25 0.39 -18.13
C GLY A 15 12.34 -0.39 -17.39
N GLY A 16 12.92 0.19 -16.33
CA GLY A 16 13.85 -0.50 -15.45
C GLY A 16 13.23 -1.74 -14.80
N ARG A 17 12.03 -1.58 -14.23
CA ARG A 17 11.26 -2.68 -13.60
C ARG A 17 10.95 -3.81 -14.59
N MET A 18 10.51 -3.47 -15.81
CA MET A 18 10.21 -4.48 -16.84
C MET A 18 11.45 -5.26 -17.28
N SER A 19 12.58 -4.56 -17.45
CA SER A 19 13.84 -5.19 -17.87
C SER A 19 14.44 -6.12 -16.81
N ALA A 20 14.21 -5.84 -15.52
CA ALA A 20 14.64 -6.68 -14.41
C ALA A 20 13.77 -7.94 -14.28
N ARG A 21 12.43 -7.81 -14.41
CA ARG A 21 11.49 -8.92 -14.28
C ARG A 21 11.71 -10.03 -15.32
N GLY A 22 11.94 -9.66 -16.59
CA GLY A 22 12.17 -10.63 -17.66
C GLY A 22 13.45 -11.47 -17.50
N LYS A 23 14.46 -10.96 -16.77
CA LYS A 23 15.71 -11.69 -16.49
C LYS A 23 15.55 -12.78 -15.44
N HIS A 24 14.60 -12.65 -14.52
CA HIS A 24 14.39 -13.62 -13.45
C HIS A 24 13.42 -14.72 -13.86
N GLU A 25 12.37 -14.38 -14.61
CA GLU A 25 11.41 -15.36 -15.18
C GLU A 25 12.09 -16.37 -16.10
N SER A 26 13.14 -15.95 -16.83
CA SER A 26 13.91 -16.82 -17.71
C SER A 26 14.77 -17.84 -16.93
N GLN A 27 15.19 -17.53 -15.70
CA GLN A 27 16.08 -18.39 -14.91
C GLN A 27 15.36 -19.57 -14.28
N ASP A 28 14.07 -19.42 -14.03
CA ASP A 28 13.24 -20.44 -13.39
C ASP A 28 13.02 -21.68 -14.27
N SER A 29 13.18 -21.50 -15.58
CA SER A 29 13.05 -22.55 -16.59
C SER A 29 14.26 -23.49 -16.67
N TYR A 30 15.42 -23.08 -16.12
CA TYR A 30 16.63 -23.92 -16.13
C TYR A 30 16.45 -25.17 -15.30
N ARG A 31 17.20 -26.22 -15.67
CA ARG A 31 17.19 -27.51 -14.98
C ARG A 31 18.53 -27.79 -14.30
N ASP A 32 18.47 -28.46 -13.16
CA ASP A 32 19.64 -29.02 -12.50
C ASP A 32 20.14 -30.29 -13.22
N LEU A 33 21.27 -30.82 -12.75
CA LEU A 33 21.87 -32.05 -13.27
C LEU A 33 20.97 -33.28 -13.04
N ASP A 34 20.03 -33.18 -12.09
CA ASP A 34 19.05 -34.21 -11.75
C ASP A 34 17.75 -34.07 -12.56
N GLY A 35 17.66 -33.08 -13.47
CA GLY A 35 16.52 -32.85 -14.36
C GLY A 35 15.33 -32.09 -13.75
N ARG A 36 15.45 -31.59 -12.51
CA ARG A 36 14.44 -30.77 -11.83
C ARG A 36 14.59 -29.30 -12.25
N ARG A 37 13.47 -28.57 -12.30
CA ARG A 37 13.51 -27.13 -12.62
C ARG A 37 13.96 -26.32 -11.40
N LEU A 38 14.78 -25.30 -11.61
CA LEU A 38 15.24 -24.42 -10.54
C LEU A 38 14.06 -23.75 -9.82
N GLY A 39 12.98 -23.41 -10.53
CA GLY A 39 11.78 -22.84 -9.91
C GLY A 39 11.13 -23.73 -8.87
N SER A 40 10.97 -25.02 -9.17
CA SER A 40 10.41 -25.98 -8.22
C SER A 40 11.28 -26.12 -6.96
N ILE A 41 12.61 -25.99 -7.11
CA ILE A 41 13.54 -26.02 -5.99
C ILE A 41 13.42 -24.74 -5.15
N ASN A 42 13.34 -23.58 -5.80
CA ASN A 42 13.20 -22.30 -5.13
C ASN A 42 11.87 -22.20 -4.38
N GLU A 43 10.77 -22.60 -5.01
CA GLU A 43 9.44 -22.68 -4.38
C GLU A 43 9.46 -23.61 -3.17
N ALA A 44 10.07 -24.80 -3.27
CA ALA A 44 10.19 -25.72 -2.15
C ALA A 44 10.99 -25.13 -0.98
N LYS A 45 12.08 -24.39 -1.28
CA LYS A 45 12.85 -23.66 -0.25
C LYS A 45 12.03 -22.56 0.41
N LEU A 46 11.33 -21.75 -0.38
CA LEU A 46 10.46 -20.69 0.15
C LEU A 46 9.36 -21.26 1.06
N LEU A 47 8.74 -22.38 0.65
CA LEU A 47 7.77 -23.07 1.48
C LEU A 47 8.39 -23.63 2.77
N ALA A 48 9.59 -24.20 2.70
CA ALA A 48 10.31 -24.69 3.86
C ALA A 48 10.66 -23.56 4.84
N GLU A 49 11.16 -22.42 4.34
CA GLU A 49 11.43 -21.22 5.13
C GLU A 49 10.14 -20.67 5.78
N TYR A 50 9.03 -20.66 5.04
CA TYR A 50 7.75 -20.22 5.58
C TYR A 50 7.27 -21.10 6.74
N ILE A 51 7.43 -22.41 6.63
CA ILE A 51 7.10 -23.37 7.70
C ILE A 51 8.07 -23.18 8.87
N ALA A 52 9.37 -23.03 8.61
CA ALA A 52 10.39 -22.82 9.64
C ALA A 52 10.16 -21.52 10.44
N LYS A 53 9.61 -20.48 9.79
CA LYS A 53 9.26 -19.21 10.42
C LYS A 53 7.91 -19.22 11.16
N ALA A 54 7.13 -20.30 11.09
CA ALA A 54 5.87 -20.44 11.82
C ALA A 54 5.98 -20.20 13.34
N PRO A 55 6.93 -20.80 14.09
CA PRO A 55 7.07 -20.56 15.52
C PRO A 55 7.43 -19.12 15.85
N GLU A 56 8.26 -18.45 15.04
CA GLU A 56 8.59 -17.03 15.24
C GLU A 56 7.36 -16.15 15.06
N ARG A 57 6.51 -16.45 14.06
CA ARG A 57 5.24 -15.73 13.87
C ARG A 57 4.30 -15.93 15.05
N GLN A 58 4.21 -17.15 15.58
CA GLN A 58 3.39 -17.44 16.76
C GLN A 58 3.92 -16.72 18.00
N ALA A 59 5.24 -16.78 18.26
CA ALA A 59 5.87 -16.08 19.37
C ALA A 59 5.67 -14.56 19.28
N ALA A 60 5.77 -13.98 18.08
CA ALA A 60 5.52 -12.54 17.89
C ALA A 60 4.06 -12.16 18.19
N LEU A 61 3.09 -13.00 17.81
CA LEU A 61 1.68 -12.80 18.16
C LEU A 61 1.46 -12.92 19.66
N ASP A 62 2.05 -13.92 20.30
CA ASP A 62 1.96 -14.13 21.75
C ASP A 62 2.61 -12.97 22.52
N GLU A 63 3.75 -12.46 22.05
CA GLU A 63 4.38 -11.27 22.61
C GLU A 63 3.50 -10.03 22.44
N ALA A 64 2.91 -9.84 21.27
CA ALA A 64 1.99 -8.73 21.03
C ALA A 64 0.76 -8.82 21.95
N GLN A 65 0.21 -10.02 22.15
CA GLN A 65 -0.88 -10.25 23.11
C GLN A 65 -0.44 -9.96 24.54
N LYS A 66 0.73 -10.47 24.98
CA LYS A 66 1.29 -10.18 26.31
C LYS A 66 1.51 -8.68 26.53
N ARG A 67 2.01 -7.96 25.52
CA ARG A 67 2.19 -6.50 25.58
C ARG A 67 0.85 -5.79 25.72
N LYS A 68 -0.18 -6.22 24.98
CA LYS A 68 -1.55 -5.70 25.13
C LYS A 68 -2.09 -5.94 26.54
N TYR A 69 -2.00 -7.18 27.06
CA TYR A 69 -2.45 -7.49 28.42
C TYR A 69 -1.67 -6.70 29.48
N ALA A 70 -0.35 -6.60 29.38
CA ALA A 70 0.46 -5.82 30.30
C ALA A 70 0.13 -4.31 30.24
N LYS A 71 -0.22 -3.77 29.07
CA LYS A 71 -0.68 -2.38 28.94
C LYS A 71 -2.05 -2.19 29.62
N LEU A 72 -2.98 -3.12 29.42
CA LEU A 72 -4.29 -3.12 30.10
C LEU A 72 -4.13 -3.20 31.62
N GLU A 73 -3.28 -4.09 32.13
CA GLU A 73 -2.98 -4.21 33.57
C GLU A 73 -2.42 -2.91 34.16
N LYS A 74 -1.50 -2.24 33.44
CA LYS A 74 -0.96 -0.95 33.86
C LYS A 74 -2.03 0.14 33.93
N MET A 75 -2.97 0.16 32.99
CA MET A 75 -4.05 1.17 32.95
C MET A 75 -5.12 0.93 34.01
N LEU A 76 -5.45 -0.32 34.31
CA LEU A 76 -6.40 -0.68 35.37
C LEU A 76 -5.80 -0.56 36.77
N GLY A 77 -4.47 -0.58 36.90
CA GLY A 77 -3.77 -0.58 38.20
C GLY A 77 -4.12 -1.79 39.09
N ARG A 78 -4.79 -2.81 38.52
CA ARG A 78 -5.25 -4.08 39.11
C ARG A 78 -5.36 -5.11 37.99
N SER A 79 -5.25 -6.41 38.32
CA SER A 79 -5.50 -7.47 37.35
C SER A 79 -6.99 -7.48 36.96
N PRO A 80 -7.34 -7.35 35.67
CA PRO A 80 -8.73 -7.47 35.24
C PRO A 80 -9.24 -8.88 35.53
N LYS A 81 -10.35 -8.99 36.26
CA LYS A 81 -10.94 -10.29 36.65
C LYS A 81 -12.26 -10.56 35.92
N SER A 82 -12.86 -9.54 35.31
CA SER A 82 -14.13 -9.63 34.59
C SER A 82 -14.03 -9.07 33.17
N MET A 83 -14.92 -9.51 32.28
CA MET A 83 -15.06 -8.97 30.92
C MET A 83 -15.28 -7.45 30.90
N ALA A 84 -15.98 -6.92 31.91
CA ALA A 84 -16.22 -5.48 32.03
C ALA A 84 -14.93 -4.69 32.28
N ASP A 85 -14.00 -5.22 33.10
CA ASP A 85 -12.70 -4.58 33.35
C ASP A 85 -11.87 -4.48 32.07
N PHE A 86 -11.91 -5.52 31.22
CA PHE A 86 -11.23 -5.52 29.92
C PHE A 86 -11.85 -4.51 28.95
N GLN A 87 -13.17 -4.36 28.96
CA GLN A 87 -13.89 -3.41 28.11
C GLN A 87 -13.59 -1.96 28.49
N GLU A 88 -13.65 -1.63 29.78
CA GLU A 88 -13.33 -0.30 30.28
C GLU A 88 -11.86 0.07 30.00
N ALA A 89 -10.94 -0.89 30.09
CA ALA A 89 -9.53 -0.67 29.79
C ALA A 89 -9.23 -0.57 28.30
N ALA A 90 -9.98 -1.26 27.43
CA ALA A 90 -9.88 -1.12 25.98
C ALA A 90 -10.40 0.26 25.54
N GLU A 91 -11.53 0.72 26.09
CA GLU A 91 -12.04 2.08 25.80
C GLU A 91 -11.06 3.17 26.26
N LYS A 92 -10.47 3.03 27.46
CA LYS A 92 -9.42 3.95 27.94
C LYS A 92 -8.12 3.88 27.13
N LEU A 93 -7.81 2.73 26.53
CA LEU A 93 -6.67 2.57 25.63
C LEU A 93 -6.85 3.37 24.34
N ASP A 94 -8.06 3.32 23.77
CA ASP A 94 -8.43 4.00 22.54
C ASP A 94 -8.57 5.52 22.77
N ASP A 95 -9.11 5.93 23.92
CA ASP A 95 -9.25 7.35 24.32
C ASP A 95 -7.92 8.03 24.65
N ALA A 96 -6.90 7.27 25.10
CA ALA A 96 -5.56 7.81 25.38
C ALA A 96 -4.81 8.25 24.10
N GLY A 97 -5.41 8.08 22.91
CA GLY A 97 -4.89 8.58 21.64
C GLY A 97 -3.67 7.84 21.11
N ASP A 98 -3.25 6.76 21.77
CA ASP A 98 -2.23 5.84 21.25
C ASP A 98 -2.92 4.85 20.31
N SER A 99 -3.39 5.39 19.17
CA SER A 99 -3.89 4.61 18.04
C SER A 99 -2.81 3.60 17.69
N LEU A 100 -3.11 2.33 18.00
CA LEU A 100 -2.32 1.16 17.64
C LEU A 100 -1.73 1.38 16.24
N GLU A 101 -0.42 1.62 16.18
CA GLU A 101 0.31 1.63 14.90
C GLU A 101 -0.10 0.37 14.14
N THR A 102 -0.67 0.60 12.96
CA THR A 102 -1.39 -0.33 12.09
C THR A 102 -0.86 -1.76 12.13
N GLY A 103 -1.46 -2.60 12.99
CA GLY A 103 -1.42 -4.05 12.85
C GLY A 103 -2.56 -4.48 11.93
N PRO A 104 -2.35 -5.34 10.92
CA PRO A 104 -3.33 -5.56 9.88
C PRO A 104 -4.62 -6.20 10.40
N GLU A 105 -5.72 -5.57 9.98
CA GLU A 105 -7.14 -5.95 9.83
C GLU A 105 -7.58 -7.41 10.14
N PRO A 106 -8.84 -7.58 10.60
CA PRO A 106 -9.35 -8.82 11.17
C PRO A 106 -9.40 -9.95 10.16
N VAL A 107 -8.88 -11.11 10.58
CA VAL A 107 -8.89 -12.36 9.82
C VAL A 107 -10.33 -12.88 9.76
N GLU A 108 -11.01 -12.65 8.64
CA GLU A 108 -12.24 -13.36 8.30
C GLU A 108 -11.93 -14.86 8.13
N ARG A 109 -12.63 -15.67 8.90
CA ARG A 109 -12.61 -17.13 8.89
C ARG A 109 -13.54 -17.62 7.76
N PRO A 110 -13.13 -18.55 6.88
CA PRO A 110 -14.10 -19.32 6.12
C PRO A 110 -13.99 -20.81 6.43
N GLU A 111 -15.01 -21.31 7.11
CA GLU A 111 -15.43 -22.71 7.06
C GLU A 111 -16.16 -22.91 5.72
N SER A 112 -15.67 -23.79 4.83
CA SER A 112 -16.50 -24.79 4.14
C SER A 112 -15.73 -25.53 3.03
N SER A 113 -16.03 -26.81 3.01
CA SER A 113 -15.59 -27.92 2.18
C SER A 113 -15.70 -27.72 0.66
N GLN A 114 -14.69 -28.29 -0.02
CA GLN A 114 -14.76 -29.04 -1.28
C GLN A 114 -15.32 -28.33 -2.53
N THR A 115 -14.43 -28.05 -3.50
CA THR A 115 -14.48 -28.63 -4.86
C THR A 115 -13.31 -28.09 -5.68
N ALA A 116 -12.63 -28.99 -6.37
CA ALA A 116 -11.55 -28.71 -7.30
C ALA A 116 -12.09 -27.95 -8.52
N SER A 117 -11.55 -26.77 -8.83
CA SER A 117 -11.14 -26.32 -10.17
C SER A 117 -10.81 -24.82 -10.16
N LYS A 118 -9.55 -24.50 -10.50
CA LYS A 118 -9.00 -23.15 -10.78
C LYS A 118 -9.20 -22.14 -9.66
N ARG A 119 -8.25 -22.13 -8.71
CA ARG A 119 -8.01 -20.95 -7.87
C ARG A 119 -7.76 -19.77 -8.83
N LYS A 120 -8.72 -18.85 -8.95
CA LYS A 120 -8.37 -17.46 -9.25
C LYS A 120 -7.42 -17.06 -8.12
N GLU A 121 -6.13 -16.96 -8.42
CA GLU A 121 -5.24 -16.17 -7.59
C GLU A 121 -5.93 -14.82 -7.43
N ARG A 122 -6.48 -14.59 -6.25
CA ARG A 122 -6.77 -13.25 -5.81
C ARG A 122 -5.37 -12.66 -5.63
N LEU A 123 -4.86 -12.10 -6.73
CA LEU A 123 -3.74 -11.18 -6.68
C LEU A 123 -4.17 -10.12 -5.68
N ASP A 124 -3.69 -10.21 -4.45
CA ASP A 124 -3.71 -9.11 -3.49
C ASP A 124 -2.70 -8.08 -3.99
N ASP A 125 -3.07 -7.50 -5.13
CA ASP A 125 -2.39 -6.46 -5.87
C ASP A 125 -2.59 -5.13 -5.12
N HIS A 126 -2.48 -5.13 -3.79
CA HIS A 126 -2.59 -3.91 -2.98
C HIS A 126 -1.57 -2.88 -3.46
N GLU A 127 -0.35 -3.33 -3.74
CA GLU A 127 0.71 -2.48 -4.29
C GLU A 127 0.39 -1.97 -5.70
N TYR A 128 -0.22 -2.79 -6.56
CA TYR A 128 -0.60 -2.36 -7.92
C TYR A 128 -1.82 -1.42 -7.91
N VAL A 129 -2.78 -1.68 -7.03
CA VAL A 129 -3.97 -0.84 -6.81
C VAL A 129 -3.55 0.51 -6.21
N GLU A 130 -2.63 0.54 -5.26
CA GLU A 130 -2.07 1.78 -4.71
C GLU A 130 -1.22 2.53 -5.74
N GLN A 131 -0.31 1.85 -6.45
CA GLN A 131 0.51 2.46 -7.50
C GLN A 131 -0.35 3.01 -8.65
N SER A 132 -1.39 2.28 -9.08
CA SER A 132 -2.31 2.76 -10.12
C SER A 132 -3.14 3.95 -9.64
N ARG A 133 -3.62 3.94 -8.40
CA ARG A 133 -4.31 5.09 -7.78
C ARG A 133 -3.39 6.31 -7.71
N GLU A 134 -2.15 6.14 -7.31
CA GLU A 134 -1.17 7.22 -7.22
C GLU A 134 -0.83 7.80 -8.60
N ILE A 135 -0.62 6.96 -9.61
CA ILE A 135 -0.38 7.37 -10.99
C ILE A 135 -1.57 8.19 -11.53
N VAL A 136 -2.80 7.71 -11.32
CA VAL A 136 -4.01 8.41 -11.76
C VAL A 136 -4.16 9.76 -11.05
N ASN A 137 -3.88 9.82 -9.75
CA ASN A 137 -3.93 11.06 -8.99
C ASN A 137 -2.89 12.07 -9.47
N ASN A 138 -1.66 11.63 -9.77
CA ASN A 138 -0.60 12.48 -10.30
C ASN A 138 -0.91 13.02 -11.70
N VAL A 139 -1.55 12.23 -12.56
CA VAL A 139 -2.04 12.70 -13.87
C VAL A 139 -3.18 13.71 -13.69
N ARG A 140 -4.14 13.43 -12.80
CA ARG A 140 -5.26 14.34 -12.52
C ARG A 140 -4.79 15.68 -11.97
N THR A 141 -3.86 15.69 -11.01
CA THR A 141 -3.28 16.92 -10.45
C THR A 141 -2.51 17.70 -11.52
N ALA A 142 -1.73 17.02 -12.37
CA ALA A 142 -1.03 17.64 -13.48
C ALA A 142 -1.99 18.28 -14.50
N VAL A 143 -3.05 17.57 -14.91
CA VAL A 143 -4.08 18.09 -15.83
C VAL A 143 -4.85 19.25 -15.20
N ALA A 144 -5.23 19.15 -13.92
CA ALA A 144 -5.87 20.24 -13.19
C ALA A 144 -4.96 21.48 -13.11
N SER A 145 -3.66 21.29 -12.87
CA SER A 145 -2.68 22.38 -12.87
C SER A 145 -2.52 23.02 -14.26
N ALA A 146 -2.55 22.22 -15.32
CA ALA A 146 -2.48 22.67 -16.70
C ALA A 146 -3.73 23.46 -17.10
N MET A 147 -4.92 22.99 -16.71
CA MET A 147 -6.20 23.69 -16.93
C MET A 147 -6.26 25.01 -16.16
N LYS A 148 -5.78 25.05 -14.91
CA LYS A 148 -5.69 26.28 -14.11
C LYS A 148 -4.70 27.28 -14.72
N LYS A 149 -3.53 26.84 -15.19
CA LYS A 149 -2.59 27.69 -15.94
C LYS A 149 -3.19 28.21 -17.25
N ARG A 150 -3.98 27.40 -17.96
CA ARG A 150 -4.69 27.82 -19.18
C ARG A 150 -5.80 28.83 -18.90
N LYS A 151 -6.54 28.70 -17.79
CA LYS A 151 -7.56 29.68 -17.35
C LYS A 151 -6.94 30.98 -16.84
N GLY A 152 -5.81 30.91 -16.14
CA GLY A 152 -5.04 32.10 -15.72
C GLY A 152 -4.48 32.88 -16.91
N LYS A 153 -3.97 32.18 -17.93
CA LYS A 153 -3.50 32.81 -19.18
C LYS A 153 -4.64 33.43 -20.00
N LYS A 154 -5.85 32.88 -19.95
CA LYS A 154 -7.06 33.49 -20.56
C LYS A 154 -7.55 34.74 -19.79
N ARG A 155 -7.41 34.79 -18.46
CA ARG A 155 -7.76 35.97 -17.65
C ARG A 155 -6.76 37.13 -17.80
N ALA A 156 -5.51 36.84 -18.13
CA ALA A 156 -4.48 37.85 -18.38
C ALA A 156 -4.54 38.50 -19.78
N VAL A 157 -5.43 38.02 -20.66
CA VAL A 157 -5.61 38.53 -22.04
C VAL A 157 -7.08 38.87 -22.25
N ALA A 158 -7.62 39.79 -21.46
CA ALA A 158 -8.89 40.47 -21.74
C ALA A 158 -8.57 41.95 -22.06
N PRO A 159 -9.02 42.51 -23.19
CA PRO A 159 -8.68 43.87 -23.58
C PRO A 159 -9.51 44.90 -22.78
N SER A 160 -8.86 45.83 -22.10
CA SER A 160 -9.48 47.02 -21.51
C SER A 160 -9.74 48.04 -22.62
N VAL A 161 -10.99 48.10 -23.11
CA VAL A 161 -11.47 49.17 -23.98
C VAL A 161 -12.43 50.04 -23.18
N ALA A 162 -11.97 51.21 -22.75
CA ALA A 162 -12.79 52.38 -22.42
C ALA A 162 -11.87 53.57 -22.09
N ASP A 163 -11.63 54.45 -23.07
CA ASP A 163 -11.56 55.90 -22.80
C ASP A 163 -11.82 56.66 -24.13
N GLN A 164 -12.93 57.39 -24.18
CA GLN A 164 -13.35 58.25 -25.28
C GLN A 164 -12.81 59.66 -25.03
N PRO A 165 -12.25 60.39 -26.01
CA PRO A 165 -12.04 61.82 -25.88
C PRO A 165 -13.30 62.59 -26.33
N GLU A 166 -13.78 63.49 -25.46
CA GLU A 166 -14.86 64.45 -25.75
C GLU A 166 -14.49 65.43 -26.88
N PRO A 167 -15.48 65.93 -27.66
CA PRO A 167 -15.24 66.91 -28.71
C PRO A 167 -15.24 68.33 -28.13
N VAL A 168 -14.11 69.04 -28.25
CA VAL A 168 -14.05 70.49 -28.04
C VAL A 168 -14.27 71.22 -29.37
N SER A 169 -15.21 72.16 -29.32
CA SER A 169 -15.64 73.10 -30.36
C SER A 169 -14.54 74.05 -30.82
#